data_AF-A0A7Y7J081-F1
#
_entry.id   AF-A0A7Y7J081-F1
#
_cell.length_a   1.000
_cell.length_b   1.000
_cell.length_c   1.000
_cell.angle_alpha   90.00
_cell.angle_beta   90.00
_cell.angle_gamma   90.00
#
_symmetry.space_group_name_H-M   'P 1'
#
loop_
_entity.id
_entity.type
_entity.pdbx_description
1 polymer ?
#
loop_
_entity_poly.entity_id
_entity_poly.type
_entity_poly.pdbx_seq_one_letter_code
_entity_poly.pdbx_strand_id
1 'polypeptide(L)'
;RPLGPGSWSADIKLLGSASLTLRGRGRSFSRWNVTILPDAAPAVSWRAGAGSMPGEWRTRLPYSARQAYGIATLRAELHLIRSGREQARGQGEAERVLSVPIPVDGRPKEVTGTALPDLSADPWAGEEVAGRLVATSVSGREGRSDEIRFRLGARLFRNPMARAVLDVRRRVAVGRESRFTAASDLLALGETPDPFAHDAGMLLNLTSAAALLESRDVEAGAATARAVDQALARLWYLALDIED
;
A
#
# COMPACT_ATOMS: atom_id res chain seq x y z
N ARG A 1 -23.94 37.75 -7.10
CA ARG A 1 -25.37 38.16 -7.01
C ARG A 1 -25.37 39.65 -6.67
N PRO A 2 -25.92 40.55 -7.50
CA PRO A 2 -25.93 41.98 -7.18
C PRO A 2 -26.73 42.20 -5.89
N LEU A 3 -26.22 43.04 -4.99
CA LEU A 3 -26.79 43.32 -3.67
C LEU A 3 -27.96 44.34 -3.73
N GLY A 4 -28.37 44.74 -4.94
CA GLY A 4 -29.43 45.72 -5.18
C GLY A 4 -28.99 46.84 -6.15
N PRO A 5 -29.92 47.72 -6.57
CA PRO A 5 -29.58 48.89 -7.37
C PRO A 5 -28.61 49.81 -6.63
N GLY A 6 -27.53 50.23 -7.30
CA GLY A 6 -26.44 51.03 -6.69
C GLY A 6 -25.33 50.22 -6.01
N SER A 7 -25.31 48.89 -6.17
CA SER A 7 -24.18 48.06 -5.72
C SER A 7 -23.08 47.94 -6.78
N TRP A 8 -21.82 47.91 -6.34
CA TRP A 8 -20.65 47.71 -7.19
C TRP A 8 -19.90 46.46 -6.73
N SER A 9 -19.28 45.72 -7.65
CA SER A 9 -18.38 44.61 -7.36
C SER A 9 -17.04 44.82 -8.04
N ALA A 10 -15.97 44.40 -7.38
CA ALA A 10 -14.64 44.35 -7.96
C ALA A 10 -13.97 43.04 -7.57
N ASP A 11 -13.37 42.37 -8.54
CA ASP A 11 -12.62 41.12 -8.33
C ASP A 11 -11.13 41.39 -8.49
N ILE A 12 -10.34 40.95 -7.51
CA ILE A 12 -8.88 41.02 -7.54
C ILE A 12 -8.32 39.63 -7.26
N LYS A 13 -7.42 39.17 -8.12
CA LYS A 13 -6.64 37.95 -7.86
C LYS A 13 -5.47 38.30 -6.94
N LEU A 14 -5.42 37.64 -5.79
CA LEU A 14 -4.29 37.76 -4.86
C LEU A 14 -3.34 36.59 -5.07
N LEU A 15 -2.04 36.89 -5.23
CA LEU A 15 -0.97 35.89 -5.34
C LEU A 15 -0.18 35.72 -4.03
N GLY A 16 -0.47 36.56 -3.04
CA GLY A 16 0.13 36.55 -1.70
C GLY A 16 -0.65 37.44 -0.73
N SER A 17 -0.20 37.49 0.51
CA SER A 17 -0.78 38.38 1.53
C SER A 17 -0.73 39.84 1.09
N ALA A 18 -1.83 40.56 1.24
CA ALA A 18 -1.98 41.94 0.76
C ALA A 18 -2.93 42.75 1.64
N SER A 19 -2.79 44.08 1.58
CA SER A 19 -3.75 45.02 2.17
C SER A 19 -4.62 45.62 1.06
N LEU A 20 -5.91 45.29 1.05
CA LEU A 20 -6.91 45.90 0.17
C LEU A 20 -7.39 47.21 0.79
N THR A 21 -7.37 48.31 0.04
CA THR A 21 -7.92 49.60 0.49
C THR A 21 -8.95 50.09 -0.51
N LEU A 22 -10.19 50.32 -0.07
CA LEU A 22 -11.22 50.97 -0.87
C LEU A 22 -11.04 52.49 -0.80
N ARG A 23 -10.82 53.12 -1.96
CA ARG A 23 -10.67 54.58 -2.08
C ARG A 23 -11.68 55.15 -3.06
N GLY A 24 -12.13 56.38 -2.81
CA GLY A 24 -12.92 57.15 -3.76
C GLY A 24 -13.04 58.62 -3.34
N ARG A 25 -13.09 59.52 -4.32
CA ARG A 25 -13.10 60.99 -4.13
C ARG A 25 -12.01 61.48 -3.15
N GLY A 26 -10.80 60.92 -3.25
CA GLY A 26 -9.66 61.29 -2.39
C GLY A 26 -9.69 60.75 -0.95
N ARG A 27 -10.72 59.98 -0.56
CA ARG A 27 -10.86 59.41 0.79
C ARG A 27 -10.67 57.89 0.77
N SER A 28 -10.10 57.31 1.83
CA SER A 28 -10.10 55.85 2.05
C SER A 28 -11.32 55.49 2.90
N PHE A 29 -12.18 54.62 2.37
CA PHE A 29 -13.41 54.19 3.03
C PHE A 29 -13.18 53.00 3.95
N SER A 30 -12.32 52.06 3.55
CA SER A 30 -12.05 50.84 4.31
C SER A 30 -10.70 50.25 3.92
N ARG A 31 -10.08 49.54 4.86
CA ARG A 31 -8.87 48.75 4.63
C ARG A 31 -9.05 47.36 5.22
N TRP A 32 -8.74 46.35 4.44
CA TRP A 32 -8.73 44.95 4.86
C TRP A 32 -7.34 44.37 4.67
N ASN A 33 -6.81 43.73 5.71
CA ASN A 33 -5.61 42.93 5.60
C ASN A 33 -6.02 41.49 5.26
N VAL A 34 -5.60 41.00 4.11
CA VAL A 34 -5.84 39.62 3.67
C VAL A 34 -4.52 38.87 3.76
N THR A 35 -4.46 37.89 4.65
CA THR A 35 -3.30 37.00 4.79
C THR A 35 -3.57 35.72 4.01
N ILE A 36 -2.74 35.44 3.02
CA ILE A 36 -2.73 34.14 2.33
C ILE A 36 -1.76 33.24 3.07
N LEU A 37 -2.28 32.18 3.67
CA LEU A 37 -1.41 31.14 4.21
C LEU A 37 -0.81 30.34 3.04
N PRO A 38 0.51 30.06 3.05
CA PRO A 38 1.10 29.15 2.10
C PRO A 38 0.38 27.80 2.15
N ASP A 39 -0.04 27.30 1.00
CA ASP A 39 -0.54 25.93 0.91
C ASP A 39 0.65 24.99 1.07
N ALA A 40 0.95 24.62 2.31
CA ALA A 40 2.02 23.69 2.64
C ALA A 40 1.55 22.24 2.40
N ALA A 41 2.51 21.38 2.06
CA ALA A 41 2.26 19.95 2.07
C ALA A 41 1.84 19.48 3.47
N PRO A 42 0.99 18.44 3.58
CA PRO A 42 0.69 17.81 4.86
C PRO A 42 1.97 17.41 5.63
N ALA A 43 2.01 17.67 6.93
CA ALA A 43 3.01 17.07 7.81
C ALA A 43 2.49 15.68 8.22
N VAL A 44 3.26 14.62 7.97
CA VAL A 44 2.88 13.24 8.28
C VAL A 44 4.06 12.50 8.91
N SER A 45 3.80 11.67 9.93
CA SER A 45 4.82 10.94 10.68
C SER A 45 4.30 9.62 11.23
N TRP A 46 5.20 8.66 11.36
CA TRP A 46 4.95 7.43 12.11
C TRP A 46 4.92 7.71 13.61
N ARG A 47 4.01 7.04 14.31
CA ARG A 47 4.10 6.91 15.77
C ARG A 47 4.80 5.60 16.14
N ALA A 48 5.13 5.43 17.41
CA ALA A 48 5.82 4.22 17.86
C ALA A 48 4.96 2.95 17.69
N GLY A 49 5.62 1.82 17.42
CA GLY A 49 4.98 0.50 17.34
C GLY A 49 4.40 0.14 15.98
N ALA A 50 5.03 0.58 14.88
CA ALA A 50 4.70 0.10 13.54
C ALA A 50 5.16 -1.36 13.34
N GLY A 51 4.39 -2.11 12.56
CA GLY A 51 4.61 -3.53 12.31
C GLY A 51 3.71 -4.43 13.13
N SER A 52 4.07 -5.71 13.19
CA SER A 52 3.30 -6.74 13.88
C SER A 52 4.11 -7.36 15.01
N MET A 53 3.43 -7.69 16.11
CA MET A 53 4.04 -8.44 17.21
C MET A 53 4.09 -9.94 16.87
N PRO A 54 4.99 -10.73 17.50
CA PRO A 54 5.01 -12.18 17.32
C PRO A 54 3.63 -12.80 17.64
N GLY A 55 3.07 -13.53 16.68
CA GLY A 55 1.74 -14.16 16.80
C GLY A 55 0.56 -13.26 16.42
N GLU A 56 0.79 -12.00 16.08
CA GLU A 56 -0.22 -11.11 15.53
C GLU A 56 -0.22 -11.22 13.99
N TRP A 57 -1.41 -11.30 13.40
CA TRP A 57 -1.59 -11.45 11.95
C TRP A 57 -1.88 -10.13 11.25
N ARG A 58 -2.41 -9.14 11.98
CA ARG A 58 -2.61 -7.77 11.49
C ARG A 58 -1.33 -6.96 11.62
N THR A 59 -1.19 -5.98 10.74
CA THR A 59 -0.06 -5.04 10.77
C THR A 59 -0.50 -3.75 11.42
N ARG A 60 0.21 -3.29 12.45
CA ARG A 60 -0.08 -1.99 13.08
C ARG A 60 0.61 -0.88 12.30
N LEU A 61 -0.16 0.10 11.86
CA LEU A 61 0.33 1.30 11.18
C LEU A 61 -0.07 2.54 11.99
N PRO A 62 0.67 2.88 13.05
CA PRO A 62 0.38 4.03 13.89
C PRO A 62 0.87 5.33 13.22
N TYR A 63 -0.01 6.32 13.08
CA TYR A 63 0.24 7.51 12.27
C TYR A 63 -0.20 8.80 12.97
N SER A 64 0.41 9.91 12.54
CA SER A 64 -0.04 11.28 12.82
C SER A 64 0.10 12.13 11.56
N ALA A 65 -0.94 12.88 11.21
CA ALA A 65 -0.93 13.78 10.08
C ALA A 65 -1.66 15.09 10.39
N ARG A 66 -1.14 16.22 9.88
CA ARG A 66 -1.73 17.55 10.05
C ARG A 66 -1.61 18.38 8.78
N GLN A 67 -2.69 19.06 8.39
CA GLN A 67 -2.72 20.04 7.31
C GLN A 67 -3.83 21.09 7.53
N ALA A 68 -3.56 22.36 7.26
CA ALA A 68 -4.43 23.49 7.65
C ALA A 68 -5.83 23.50 7.00
N TYR A 69 -5.95 22.95 5.79
CA TYR A 69 -7.14 22.87 4.96
C TYR A 69 -7.81 21.49 4.98
N GLY A 70 -7.17 20.50 5.61
CA GLY A 70 -7.65 19.13 5.73
C GLY A 70 -6.83 18.13 4.92
N ILE A 71 -6.89 16.89 5.39
CA ILE A 71 -6.30 15.73 4.73
C ILE A 71 -7.39 15.04 3.92
N ALA A 72 -7.14 14.80 2.64
CA ALA A 72 -8.04 14.12 1.72
C ALA A 72 -7.81 12.61 1.71
N THR A 73 -6.54 12.18 1.67
CA THR A 73 -6.19 10.76 1.71
C THR A 73 -4.95 10.55 2.56
N LEU A 74 -4.87 9.35 3.14
CA LEU A 74 -3.70 8.85 3.84
C LEU A 74 -3.47 7.40 3.41
N ARG A 75 -2.22 7.05 3.13
CA ARG A 75 -1.82 5.69 2.76
C ARG A 75 -0.41 5.40 3.27
N ALA A 76 -0.11 4.13 3.50
CA ALA A 76 1.26 3.66 3.66
C ALA A 76 1.74 3.08 2.32
N GLU A 77 2.92 3.48 1.89
CA GLU A 77 3.63 2.83 0.78
C GLU A 77 4.73 1.97 1.36
N LEU A 78 4.69 0.68 1.02
CA LEU A 78 5.59 -0.33 1.57
C LEU A 78 6.41 -0.95 0.45
N HIS A 79 7.70 -1.14 0.74
CA HIS A 79 8.70 -1.71 -0.15
C HIS A 79 9.37 -2.90 0.53
N LEU A 80 9.63 -3.96 -0.22
CA LEU A 80 10.33 -5.13 0.30
C LEU A 80 11.81 -4.82 0.52
N ILE A 81 12.33 -5.14 1.69
CA ILE A 81 13.77 -5.02 1.95
C ILE A 81 14.46 -6.24 1.35
N ARG A 82 15.11 -6.04 0.19
CA ARG A 82 15.89 -7.09 -0.49
C ARG A 82 17.35 -7.06 -0.06
N SER A 83 17.95 -8.23 0.03
CA SER A 83 19.41 -8.41 0.14
C SER A 83 20.08 -8.36 -1.25
N GLY A 84 21.39 -8.10 -1.30
CA GLY A 84 22.10 -7.84 -2.57
C GLY A 84 21.98 -8.93 -3.64
N ARG A 85 21.85 -10.22 -3.27
CA ARG A 85 21.61 -11.31 -4.23
C ARG A 85 20.19 -11.31 -4.81
N GLU A 86 19.21 -10.92 -4.00
CA GLU A 86 17.79 -10.84 -4.41
C GLU A 86 17.56 -9.60 -5.30
N GLN A 87 18.27 -8.51 -5.02
CA GLN A 87 18.28 -7.32 -5.88
C GLN A 87 18.83 -7.61 -7.28
N ALA A 88 19.94 -8.37 -7.37
CA ALA A 88 20.52 -8.76 -8.66
C ALA A 88 19.56 -9.59 -9.53
N ARG A 89 18.75 -10.48 -8.91
CA ARG A 89 17.73 -11.27 -9.63
C ARG A 89 16.51 -10.45 -10.09
N GLY A 90 16.22 -9.34 -9.40
CA GLY A 90 15.12 -8.43 -9.75
C GLY A 90 15.52 -7.25 -10.64
N GLN A 91 16.77 -7.19 -11.14
CA GLN A 91 17.22 -6.11 -12.02
C GLN A 91 16.46 -6.14 -13.35
N GLY A 92 15.58 -5.16 -13.56
CA GLY A 92 14.77 -4.99 -14.79
C GLY A 92 13.25 -5.10 -14.57
N GLU A 93 12.81 -5.54 -13.39
CA GLU A 93 11.38 -5.60 -13.05
C GLU A 93 10.99 -4.36 -12.23
N ALA A 94 9.83 -3.76 -12.53
CA ALA A 94 9.35 -2.60 -11.78
C ALA A 94 9.19 -2.96 -10.30
N GLU A 95 9.80 -2.19 -9.41
CA GLU A 95 9.72 -2.43 -7.97
C GLU A 95 8.26 -2.33 -7.52
N ARG A 96 7.68 -3.46 -7.10
CA ARG A 96 6.33 -3.51 -6.53
C ARG A 96 6.26 -2.55 -5.35
N VAL A 97 5.21 -1.74 -5.28
CA VAL A 97 4.90 -0.91 -4.10
C VAL A 97 3.56 -1.35 -3.56
N LEU A 98 3.55 -1.83 -2.32
CA LEU A 98 2.30 -2.17 -1.64
C LEU A 98 1.71 -0.89 -1.04
N SER A 99 0.65 -0.37 -1.66
CA SER A 99 -0.07 0.81 -1.20
C SER A 99 -1.24 0.40 -0.31
N VAL A 100 -1.13 0.67 0.99
CA VAL A 100 -2.14 0.34 2.00
C VAL A 100 -2.95 1.60 2.35
N PRO A 101 -4.24 1.68 1.99
CA PRO A 101 -5.06 2.82 2.34
C PRO A 101 -5.28 2.88 3.85
N ILE A 102 -5.18 4.08 4.42
CA ILE A 102 -5.53 4.37 5.81
C ILE A 102 -6.79 5.23 5.79
N PRO A 103 -7.95 4.69 6.21
CA PRO A 103 -9.19 5.44 6.23
C PRO A 103 -9.06 6.71 7.08
N VAL A 104 -9.53 7.83 6.53
CA VAL A 104 -9.66 9.11 7.23
C VAL A 104 -11.10 9.58 7.08
N ASP A 105 -11.76 9.91 8.19
CA ASP A 105 -13.16 10.31 8.18
C ASP A 105 -13.29 11.79 7.81
N GLY A 106 -14.00 12.07 6.70
CA GLY A 106 -14.21 13.43 6.23
C GLY A 106 -12.92 14.07 5.69
N ARG A 107 -12.57 15.26 6.21
CA ARG A 107 -11.38 16.04 5.79
C ARG A 107 -10.70 16.67 7.01
N PRO A 108 -10.18 15.86 7.93
CA PRO A 108 -9.68 16.37 9.21
C PRO A 108 -8.43 17.22 8.98
N LYS A 109 -8.33 18.34 9.71
CA LYS A 109 -7.09 19.15 9.72
C LYS A 109 -5.95 18.47 10.47
N GLU A 110 -6.31 17.56 11.38
CA GLU A 110 -5.37 16.75 12.15
C GLU A 110 -6.00 15.40 12.41
N VAL A 111 -5.25 14.33 12.20
CA VAL A 111 -5.68 12.96 12.45
C VAL A 111 -4.52 12.18 13.04
N THR A 112 -4.80 11.42 14.09
CA THR A 112 -3.86 10.52 14.74
C THR A 112 -4.58 9.22 15.02
N GLY A 113 -3.92 8.09 14.78
CA GLY A 113 -4.56 6.80 14.97
C GLY A 113 -3.59 5.64 14.79
N THR A 114 -4.15 4.44 14.73
CA THR A 114 -3.43 3.22 14.35
C THR A 114 -4.33 2.42 13.44
N ALA A 115 -3.94 2.32 12.17
CA ALA A 115 -4.61 1.42 11.25
C ALA A 115 -4.14 -0.02 11.52
N LEU A 116 -5.06 -0.97 11.43
CA LEU A 116 -4.82 -2.39 11.62
C LEU A 116 -5.23 -3.18 10.37
N PRO A 117 -4.68 -2.88 9.19
CA PRO A 117 -4.98 -3.64 7.99
C PRO A 117 -4.62 -5.12 8.18
N ASP A 118 -5.48 -5.98 7.65
CA ASP A 118 -5.14 -7.37 7.41
C ASP A 118 -4.36 -7.46 6.09
N LEU A 119 -3.07 -7.76 6.20
CA LEU A 119 -2.17 -7.95 5.07
C LEU A 119 -1.76 -9.42 4.94
N SER A 120 -2.43 -10.34 5.64
CA SER A 120 -2.06 -11.75 5.68
C SER A 120 -2.13 -12.43 4.30
N ALA A 121 -3.05 -11.98 3.45
CA ALA A 121 -3.17 -12.45 2.07
C ALA A 121 -2.11 -11.85 1.13
N ASP A 122 -1.35 -10.83 1.55
CA ASP A 122 -0.29 -10.26 0.70
C ASP A 122 0.86 -11.27 0.53
N PRO A 123 1.52 -11.33 -0.64
CA PRO A 123 2.71 -12.15 -0.82
C PRO A 123 3.88 -11.80 0.11
N TRP A 124 3.92 -10.58 0.65
CA TRP A 124 4.95 -10.13 1.60
C TRP A 124 4.55 -10.30 3.07
N ALA A 125 3.43 -10.97 3.36
CA ALA A 125 3.02 -11.25 4.73
C ALA A 125 4.16 -11.92 5.53
N GLY A 126 4.51 -11.35 6.68
CA GLY A 126 5.59 -11.86 7.54
C GLY A 126 7.00 -11.48 7.13
N GLU A 127 7.18 -10.68 6.07
CA GLU A 127 8.46 -10.11 5.65
C GLU A 127 8.79 -8.79 6.35
N GLU A 128 10.08 -8.43 6.35
CA GLU A 128 10.53 -7.09 6.70
C GLU A 128 10.37 -6.15 5.49
N VAL A 129 9.74 -5.00 5.76
CA VAL A 129 9.47 -3.96 4.76
C VAL A 129 9.99 -2.61 5.24
N ALA A 130 10.30 -1.76 4.28
CA ALA A 130 10.51 -0.34 4.49
C ALA A 130 9.21 0.39 4.13
N GLY A 131 8.71 1.22 5.04
CA GLY A 131 7.42 1.88 4.90
C GLY A 131 7.49 3.38 5.10
N ARG A 132 6.80 4.13 4.24
CA ARG A 132 6.55 5.57 4.39
C ARG A 132 5.07 5.86 4.36
N LEU A 133 4.64 6.85 5.15
CA LEU A 133 3.28 7.38 5.07
C LEU A 133 3.23 8.48 4.02
N VAL A 134 2.13 8.51 3.29
CA VAL A 134 1.82 9.52 2.28
C VAL A 134 0.45 10.10 2.58
N ALA A 135 0.43 11.40 2.87
CA ALA A 135 -0.80 12.17 3.07
C ALA A 135 -0.99 13.14 1.91
N THR A 136 -2.21 13.23 1.39
CA THR A 136 -2.59 14.21 0.37
C THR A 136 -3.61 15.19 0.95
N SER A 137 -3.36 16.49 0.81
CA SER A 137 -4.30 17.54 1.24
C SER A 137 -5.52 17.64 0.32
N VAL A 138 -6.55 18.37 0.77
CA VAL A 138 -7.71 18.70 -0.09
C VAL A 138 -7.31 19.52 -1.33
N SER A 139 -6.21 20.28 -1.23
CA SER A 139 -5.63 21.04 -2.34
C SER A 139 -4.73 20.22 -3.28
N GLY A 140 -4.57 18.91 -3.03
CA GLY A 140 -3.78 18.01 -3.87
C GLY A 140 -2.28 18.00 -3.59
N ARG A 141 -1.82 18.63 -2.50
CA ARG A 141 -0.41 18.59 -2.10
C ARG A 141 -0.11 17.31 -1.35
N GLU A 142 1.02 16.70 -1.66
CA GLU A 142 1.48 15.46 -1.02
C GLU A 142 2.59 15.75 -0.01
N GLY A 143 2.46 15.15 1.18
CA GLY A 143 3.47 15.11 2.22
C GLY A 143 3.86 13.66 2.52
N ARG A 144 5.13 13.43 2.80
CA ARG A 144 5.68 12.09 3.07
C ARG A 144 6.40 12.09 4.42
N SER A 145 6.31 10.97 5.13
CA SER A 145 7.06 10.77 6.38
C SER A 145 8.48 10.27 6.08
N ASP A 146 9.30 10.22 7.13
CA ASP A 146 10.50 9.39 7.13
C ASP A 146 10.13 7.92 6.88
N GLU A 147 11.06 7.20 6.28
CA GLU A 147 10.96 5.76 6.07
C GLU A 147 11.38 5.01 7.34
N ILE A 148 10.59 4.01 7.73
CA ILE A 148 10.93 3.13 8.85
C ILE A 148 10.87 1.67 8.41
N ARG A 149 11.60 0.81 9.11
CA ARG A 149 11.61 -0.63 8.89
C ARG A 149 10.74 -1.32 9.92
N PHE A 150 9.91 -2.26 9.48
CA PHE A 150 9.11 -3.10 10.36
C PHE A 150 8.70 -4.39 9.66
N ARG A 151 8.22 -5.34 10.45
CA ARG A 151 7.74 -6.63 9.95
C ARG A 151 6.24 -6.61 9.74
N LEU A 152 5.78 -7.14 8.60
CA LEU A 152 4.36 -7.34 8.33
C LEU A 152 3.77 -8.46 9.18
N GLY A 153 2.51 -8.31 9.55
CA GLY A 153 1.72 -9.38 10.15
C GLY A 153 1.53 -10.53 9.17
N ALA A 154 1.41 -11.74 9.70
CA ALA A 154 1.14 -12.94 8.90
C ALA A 154 0.17 -13.84 9.65
N ARG A 155 -0.73 -14.49 8.89
CA ARG A 155 -1.57 -15.55 9.44
C ARG A 155 -0.71 -16.77 9.73
N LEU A 156 -0.95 -17.40 10.89
CA LEU A 156 -0.31 -18.66 11.27
C LEU A 156 -1.12 -19.82 10.70
N PHE A 157 -0.43 -20.74 10.04
CA PHE A 157 -0.98 -21.99 9.51
C PHE A 157 -0.41 -23.15 10.34
N ARG A 158 -1.28 -24.09 10.72
CA ARG A 158 -0.90 -25.27 11.52
C ARG A 158 -0.69 -26.49 10.64
N ASN A 159 -1.44 -26.61 9.56
CA ASN A 159 -1.31 -27.71 8.62
C ASN A 159 0.09 -27.66 7.95
N PRO A 160 0.91 -28.73 8.05
CA PRO A 160 2.25 -28.75 7.46
C PRO A 160 2.23 -28.58 5.94
N MET A 161 1.17 -29.05 5.25
CA MET A 161 1.04 -28.90 3.81
C MET A 161 0.68 -27.45 3.43
N ALA A 162 -0.24 -26.80 4.14
CA ALA A 162 -0.54 -25.38 3.93
C ALA A 162 0.72 -24.52 4.13
N ARG A 163 1.53 -24.82 5.16
CA ARG A 163 2.80 -24.16 5.40
C ARG A 163 3.80 -24.36 4.26
N ALA A 164 3.89 -25.56 3.70
CA ALA A 164 4.79 -25.85 2.58
C ALA A 164 4.39 -25.06 1.31
N VAL A 165 3.09 -25.04 0.98
CA VAL A 165 2.55 -24.24 -0.12
C VAL A 165 2.86 -22.75 0.06
N LEU A 166 2.67 -22.22 1.27
CA LEU A 166 2.95 -20.82 1.58
C LEU A 166 4.44 -20.49 1.58
N ASP A 167 5.32 -21.44 1.90
CA ASP A 167 6.76 -21.23 1.83
C ASP A 167 7.22 -21.06 0.37
N VAL A 168 6.75 -21.91 -0.54
CA VAL A 168 7.00 -21.75 -1.99
C VAL A 168 6.47 -20.40 -2.47
N ARG A 169 5.22 -20.08 -2.14
CA ARG A 169 4.59 -18.78 -2.47
C ARG A 169 5.46 -17.61 -2.01
N ARG A 170 5.93 -17.65 -0.76
CA ARG A 170 6.78 -16.62 -0.16
C ARG A 170 8.09 -16.47 -0.93
N ARG A 171 8.81 -17.57 -1.18
CA ARG A 171 10.11 -17.54 -1.87
C ARG A 171 10.02 -16.96 -3.28
N VAL A 172 8.94 -17.26 -4.02
CA VAL A 172 8.67 -16.64 -5.32
C VAL A 172 8.39 -15.15 -5.17
N ALA A 173 7.52 -14.77 -4.23
CA ALA A 173 7.11 -13.38 -4.00
C ALA A 173 8.27 -12.44 -3.65
N VAL A 174 9.29 -12.94 -2.95
CA VAL A 174 10.49 -12.18 -2.59
C VAL A 174 11.65 -12.34 -3.57
N GLY A 175 11.47 -13.10 -4.66
CA GLY A 175 12.51 -13.34 -5.67
C GLY A 175 13.66 -14.25 -5.22
N ARG A 176 13.45 -15.03 -4.14
CA ARG A 176 14.41 -16.04 -3.67
C ARG A 176 14.43 -17.29 -4.54
N GLU A 177 13.35 -17.55 -5.25
CA GLU A 177 13.14 -18.73 -6.08
C GLU A 177 12.62 -18.34 -7.46
N SER A 178 13.06 -19.07 -8.50
CA SER A 178 12.56 -18.87 -9.87
C SER A 178 11.19 -19.52 -10.03
N ARG A 179 10.35 -18.98 -10.93
CA ARG A 179 9.04 -19.56 -11.23
C ARG A 179 9.10 -21.04 -11.65
N PHE A 180 10.15 -21.45 -12.37
CA PHE A 180 10.33 -22.83 -12.82
C PHE A 180 10.69 -23.77 -11.66
N THR A 181 11.56 -23.32 -10.75
CA THR A 181 11.90 -24.08 -9.54
C THR A 181 10.67 -24.22 -8.65
N ALA A 182 9.94 -23.13 -8.43
CA ALA A 182 8.72 -23.15 -7.64
C ALA A 182 7.64 -24.06 -8.25
N ALA A 183 7.47 -24.07 -9.57
CA ALA A 183 6.57 -25.02 -10.23
C ALA A 183 6.95 -26.48 -9.92
N SER A 184 8.24 -26.80 -9.99
CA SER A 184 8.76 -28.15 -9.69
C SER A 184 8.52 -28.52 -8.23
N ASP A 185 8.78 -27.60 -7.30
CA ASP A 185 8.54 -27.78 -5.86
C ASP A 185 7.05 -28.00 -5.56
N LEU A 186 6.15 -27.24 -6.20
CA LEU A 186 4.70 -27.43 -6.04
C LEU A 186 4.24 -28.80 -6.56
N LEU A 187 4.75 -29.26 -7.71
CA LEU A 187 4.43 -30.60 -8.22
C LEU A 187 4.93 -31.68 -7.27
N ALA A 188 6.14 -31.54 -6.72
CA ALA A 188 6.67 -32.47 -5.73
C ALA A 188 5.82 -32.53 -4.44
N LEU A 189 5.22 -31.41 -4.01
CA LEU A 189 4.26 -31.41 -2.91
C LEU A 189 2.98 -32.19 -3.25
N GLY A 190 2.53 -32.12 -4.50
CA GLY A 190 1.34 -32.84 -5.00
C GLY A 190 1.48 -34.36 -5.00
N GLU A 191 2.70 -34.89 -5.12
CA GLU A 191 2.99 -36.33 -5.04
C GLU A 191 2.92 -36.88 -3.61
N THR A 192 2.68 -36.03 -2.60
CA THR A 192 2.60 -36.45 -1.20
C THR A 192 1.27 -37.19 -0.94
N PRO A 193 1.30 -38.42 -0.38
CA PRO A 193 0.13 -39.30 -0.35
C PRO A 193 -1.07 -38.85 0.48
N ASP A 194 -0.93 -37.95 1.46
CA ASP A 194 -1.96 -37.79 2.50
C ASP A 194 -2.89 -36.58 2.32
N PRO A 195 -2.38 -35.34 2.08
CA PRO A 195 -3.24 -34.15 2.06
C PRO A 195 -4.01 -33.94 0.74
N PHE A 196 -3.58 -34.55 -0.37
CA PHE A 196 -4.23 -34.39 -1.68
C PHE A 196 -4.94 -35.65 -2.17
N ALA A 197 -4.68 -36.83 -1.59
CA ALA A 197 -5.22 -38.09 -2.10
C ALA A 197 -6.74 -38.20 -2.01
N HIS A 198 -7.36 -37.44 -1.10
CA HIS A 198 -8.82 -37.46 -0.89
C HIS A 198 -9.52 -36.22 -1.47
N ASP A 199 -8.78 -35.28 -2.07
CA ASP A 199 -9.33 -34.06 -2.66
C ASP A 199 -8.67 -33.73 -4.00
N ALA A 200 -9.27 -34.25 -5.08
CA ALA A 200 -8.84 -33.97 -6.45
C ALA A 200 -8.93 -32.48 -6.82
N GLY A 201 -9.78 -31.70 -6.15
CA GLY A 201 -9.92 -30.26 -6.36
C GLY A 201 -8.70 -29.50 -5.87
N MET A 202 -8.21 -29.83 -4.68
CA MET A 202 -6.97 -29.26 -4.12
C MET A 202 -5.76 -29.59 -4.99
N LEU A 203 -5.65 -30.84 -5.46
CA LEU A 203 -4.56 -31.26 -6.36
C LEU A 203 -4.63 -30.52 -7.71
N LEU A 204 -5.82 -30.36 -8.28
CA LEU A 204 -6.01 -29.62 -9.53
C LEU A 204 -5.63 -28.14 -9.36
N ASN A 205 -5.96 -27.53 -8.22
CA ASN A 205 -5.59 -26.14 -7.94
C ASN A 205 -4.06 -25.99 -7.83
N LEU A 206 -3.38 -26.90 -7.10
CA LEU A 206 -1.93 -26.94 -6.96
C LEU A 206 -1.23 -27.08 -8.32
N THR A 207 -1.62 -28.10 -9.09
CA THR A 207 -1.02 -28.40 -10.41
C THR A 207 -1.31 -27.30 -11.42
N SER A 208 -2.49 -26.67 -11.36
CA SER A 208 -2.81 -25.50 -12.20
C SER A 208 -1.96 -24.28 -11.84
N ALA A 209 -1.70 -24.03 -10.56
CA ALA A 209 -0.79 -22.97 -10.13
C ALA A 209 0.66 -23.24 -10.57
N ALA A 210 1.11 -24.50 -10.49
CA ALA A 210 2.42 -24.91 -11.00
C ALA A 210 2.53 -24.70 -12.52
N ALA A 211 1.51 -25.11 -13.29
CA ALA A 211 1.47 -24.94 -14.74
C ALA A 211 1.53 -23.45 -15.16
N LEU A 212 0.87 -22.55 -14.41
CA LEU A 212 0.97 -21.10 -14.64
C LEU A 212 2.40 -20.58 -14.42
N LEU A 213 3.08 -21.07 -13.39
CA LEU A 213 4.47 -20.71 -13.10
C LEU A 213 5.46 -21.31 -14.10
N GLU A 214 5.14 -22.47 -14.69
CA GLU A 214 5.99 -23.15 -15.68
C GLU A 214 5.81 -22.59 -17.11
N SER A 215 4.63 -22.07 -17.44
CA SER A 215 4.29 -21.66 -18.81
C SER A 215 5.38 -20.79 -19.47
N ARG A 216 5.87 -21.24 -20.62
CA ARG A 216 6.87 -20.53 -21.43
C ARG A 216 6.23 -19.63 -22.49
N ASP A 217 4.95 -19.85 -22.76
CA ASP A 217 4.15 -19.12 -23.75
C ASP A 217 3.79 -17.70 -23.27
N VAL A 218 4.00 -17.43 -21.98
CA VAL A 218 3.85 -16.10 -21.43
C VAL A 218 5.06 -15.26 -21.84
N GLU A 219 4.84 -14.33 -22.78
CA GLU A 219 5.85 -13.39 -23.25
C GLU A 219 6.57 -12.70 -22.07
N ALA A 220 7.86 -12.42 -22.25
CA ALA A 220 8.68 -11.77 -21.26
C ALA A 220 8.08 -10.40 -20.88
N GLY A 221 8.14 -10.05 -19.58
CA GLY A 221 7.64 -8.79 -19.06
C GLY A 221 6.24 -8.91 -18.45
N ALA A 222 5.32 -8.00 -18.82
CA ALA A 222 4.07 -7.78 -18.08
C ALA A 222 3.08 -8.96 -18.08
N ALA A 223 3.16 -9.85 -19.07
CA ALA A 223 2.36 -11.07 -19.08
C ALA A 223 2.88 -12.06 -18.04
N THR A 224 4.20 -12.22 -17.94
CA THR A 224 4.86 -13.10 -16.95
C THR A 224 4.55 -12.65 -15.54
N ALA A 225 4.65 -11.35 -15.26
CA ALA A 225 4.30 -10.79 -13.95
C ALA A 225 2.85 -11.11 -13.54
N ARG A 226 1.89 -10.98 -14.46
CA ARG A 226 0.48 -11.33 -14.20
C ARG A 226 0.28 -12.82 -13.91
N ALA A 227 0.97 -13.70 -14.65
CA ALA A 227 0.87 -15.15 -14.41
C ALA A 227 1.42 -15.53 -13.03
N VAL A 228 2.55 -14.93 -12.63
CA VAL A 228 3.12 -15.10 -11.29
C VAL A 228 2.16 -14.58 -10.22
N ASP A 229 1.61 -13.37 -10.38
CA ASP A 229 0.64 -12.80 -9.43
C ASP A 229 -0.60 -13.70 -9.27
N GLN A 230 -1.13 -14.23 -10.38
CA GLN A 230 -2.26 -15.16 -10.36
C GLN A 230 -1.92 -16.46 -9.64
N ALA A 231 -0.74 -17.04 -9.89
CA ALA A 231 -0.30 -18.24 -9.19
C ALA A 231 -0.16 -17.97 -7.68
N LEU A 232 0.51 -16.88 -7.29
CA LEU A 232 0.66 -16.49 -5.89
C LEU A 232 -0.68 -16.26 -5.17
N ALA A 233 -1.69 -15.73 -5.88
CA ALA A 233 -3.05 -15.59 -5.36
C ALA A 233 -3.74 -16.94 -5.17
N ARG A 234 -3.63 -17.86 -6.13
CA ARG A 234 -4.20 -19.21 -6.03
C ARG A 234 -3.60 -20.03 -4.89
N LEU A 235 -2.27 -19.96 -4.72
CA LEU A 235 -1.58 -20.65 -3.63
C LEU A 235 -2.03 -20.17 -2.25
N TRP A 236 -2.43 -18.90 -2.12
CA TRP A 236 -3.02 -18.39 -0.89
C TRP A 236 -4.37 -19.06 -0.58
N TYR A 237 -5.29 -19.10 -1.55
CA TYR A 237 -6.59 -19.75 -1.36
C TYR A 237 -6.45 -21.25 -1.14
N LEU A 238 -5.58 -21.92 -1.90
CA LEU A 238 -5.27 -23.34 -1.68
C LEU A 238 -4.76 -23.60 -0.27
N ALA A 239 -3.88 -22.74 0.27
CA ALA A 239 -3.41 -22.90 1.64
C ALA A 239 -4.52 -22.70 2.67
N LEU A 240 -5.50 -21.84 2.41
CA LEU A 240 -6.70 -21.71 3.25
C LEU A 240 -7.55 -22.98 3.21
N ASP A 241 -7.82 -23.50 2.01
CA ASP A 241 -8.61 -24.73 1.83
C ASP A 241 -7.95 -25.95 2.49
N ILE A 242 -6.61 -26.03 2.51
CA ILE A 242 -5.86 -27.09 3.18
C ILE A 242 -5.87 -26.94 4.72
N GLU A 243 -5.98 -25.72 5.23
CA GLU A 243 -5.95 -25.43 6.67
C GLU A 243 -7.29 -25.68 7.36
N ASP A 244 -8.40 -25.45 6.66
CA ASP A 244 -9.77 -25.62 7.14
C ASP A 244 -10.21 -27.11 7.17
#